data_AF-A0A099KJL5-F1
#
_entry.id   AF-A0A099KJL5-F1
#
_cell.length_a   1.000
_cell.length_b   1.000
_cell.length_c   1.000
_cell.angle_alpha   90.00
_cell.angle_beta   90.00
_cell.angle_gamma   90.00
#
_symmetry.space_group_name_H-M   'P 1'
#
loop_
_entity.id
_entity.type
_entity.pdbx_description
1 polymer ?
#
loop_
_entity_poly.entity_id
_entity_poly.type
_entity_poly.pdbx_seq_one_letter_code
_entity_poly.pdbx_strand_id
1 'polypeptide(L)'
;MVHQQINFEQPEEELDSTSSNFKIPGLLKFVITLFSSVLIIACICLTYKYIEAPKQHVSPKELGLNSIFLFSIVALFVVWIPWDKMGIRISKIGGIEFKEIVQEQASEHAEELSYLEDRIESLEAYIRKDDGITELTERFQEPLLREQLIKFLTKYNKWAFSPSRIKAWGSQQQGFSDLSSYEHPFIRSTLQKMVSERLLETRISKKGNTLYRIAVS
;
A
#
# COMPACT_ATOMS: atom_id res chain seq x y z
N MET A 1 26.25 8.34 -35.91
CA MET A 1 26.17 7.16 -35.03
C MET A 1 26.00 7.68 -33.61
N VAL A 2 24.76 7.80 -33.15
CA VAL A 2 24.44 8.35 -31.83
C VAL A 2 24.56 7.22 -30.82
N HIS A 3 25.53 7.32 -29.92
CA HIS A 3 25.62 6.46 -28.74
C HIS A 3 24.39 6.71 -27.87
N GLN A 4 23.38 5.85 -27.97
CA GLN A 4 22.38 5.68 -26.93
C GLN A 4 23.12 5.07 -25.73
N GLN A 5 23.58 5.93 -24.82
CA GLN A 5 23.90 5.53 -23.46
C GLN A 5 22.62 4.95 -22.88
N ILE A 6 22.54 3.62 -22.82
CA ILE A 6 21.49 2.92 -22.11
C ILE A 6 21.70 3.27 -20.64
N ASN A 7 20.93 4.24 -20.14
CA ASN A 7 20.85 4.53 -18.72
C ASN A 7 20.20 3.31 -18.06
N PHE A 8 21.03 2.41 -17.54
CA PHE A 8 20.57 1.23 -16.84
C PHE A 8 20.07 1.64 -15.45
N GLU A 9 18.80 2.02 -15.35
CA GLU A 9 18.15 2.28 -14.06
C GLU A 9 18.35 1.08 -13.13
N GLN A 10 18.76 1.33 -11.89
CA GLN A 10 18.79 0.33 -10.82
C GLN A 10 17.37 -0.23 -10.60
N PRO A 11 17.20 -1.45 -10.02
CA PRO A 11 15.88 -1.99 -9.69
C PRO A 11 15.07 -0.93 -8.92
N GLU A 12 13.80 -0.76 -9.32
CA GLU A 12 12.93 0.27 -8.76
C GLU A 12 12.97 0.19 -7.24
N GLU A 13 13.29 1.30 -6.58
CA GLU A 13 13.22 1.37 -5.13
C GLU A 13 11.77 1.08 -4.73
N GLU A 14 11.58 -0.01 -3.98
CA GLU A 14 10.31 -0.31 -3.36
C GLU A 14 9.87 0.91 -2.56
N LEU A 15 8.57 1.19 -2.53
CA LEU A 15 8.03 2.07 -1.49
C LEU A 15 8.42 1.42 -0.17
N ASP A 16 9.43 1.98 0.50
CA ASP A 16 9.87 1.50 1.80
C ASP A 16 8.63 1.39 2.65
N SER A 17 8.31 0.15 3.02
CA SER A 17 7.33 -0.14 4.05
C SER A 17 7.93 0.28 5.39
N THR A 18 8.25 1.57 5.54
CA THR A 18 8.28 2.27 6.80
C THR A 18 6.86 2.27 7.36
N SER A 19 6.39 1.07 7.72
CA SER A 19 5.43 0.84 8.77
C SER A 19 6.12 1.23 10.08
N SER A 20 6.33 2.53 10.25
CA SER A 20 6.63 3.06 11.55
C SER A 20 5.39 2.77 12.39
N ASN A 21 5.43 1.68 13.16
CA ASN A 21 4.44 1.37 14.17
C ASN A 21 4.11 2.67 14.90
N PHE A 22 2.89 3.17 14.75
CA PHE A 22 2.48 4.43 15.35
C PHE A 22 2.53 4.25 16.87
N LYS A 23 3.64 4.68 17.46
CA LYS A 23 3.85 4.68 18.90
C LYS A 23 3.76 6.12 19.35
N ILE A 24 2.70 6.44 20.08
CA ILE A 24 2.65 7.67 20.85
C ILE A 24 3.86 7.66 21.79
N PRO A 25 4.78 8.64 21.71
CA PRO A 25 5.97 8.64 22.54
C PRO A 25 5.56 8.64 24.01
N GLY A 26 6.25 7.82 24.83
CA GLY A 26 5.90 7.64 26.24
C GLY A 26 5.82 8.97 27.00
N LEU A 27 6.68 9.92 26.66
CA LEU A 27 6.68 11.26 27.24
C LEU A 27 5.39 12.03 26.96
N LEU A 28 4.82 11.92 25.75
CA LEU A 28 3.52 12.53 25.43
C LEU A 28 2.39 11.87 26.23
N LYS A 29 2.47 10.54 26.44
CA LYS A 29 1.50 9.83 27.30
C LYS A 29 1.54 10.36 28.73
N PHE A 30 2.74 10.56 29.29
CA PHE A 30 2.93 11.11 30.64
C PHE A 30 2.40 12.54 30.75
N VAL A 31 2.71 13.42 29.79
CA VAL A 31 2.25 14.81 29.80
C VAL A 31 0.72 14.90 29.73
N ILE A 32 0.09 14.15 28.82
CA ILE A 32 -1.38 14.15 28.69
C ILE A 32 -2.03 13.56 29.94
N THR A 33 -1.47 12.48 30.50
CA THR A 33 -2.00 11.87 31.73
C THR A 33 -1.90 12.83 32.92
N LEU A 34 -0.76 13.51 33.08
CA LEU A 34 -0.57 14.50 34.14
C LEU A 34 -1.56 15.67 33.98
N PHE A 35 -1.68 16.23 32.78
CA PHE A 35 -2.58 17.35 32.50
C PHE A 35 -4.05 16.99 32.73
N SER A 36 -4.50 15.84 32.21
CA SER A 36 -5.87 15.35 32.42
C SER A 36 -6.16 15.04 33.90
N SER A 37 -5.18 14.53 34.65
CA SER A 37 -5.37 14.26 36.09
C SER A 37 -5.57 15.55 36.89
N VAL A 38 -4.81 16.61 36.57
CA VAL A 38 -4.96 17.93 37.22
C VAL A 38 -6.32 18.53 36.91
N LEU A 39 -6.79 18.43 35.66
CA LEU A 39 -8.13 18.90 35.27
C LEU A 39 -9.25 18.14 35.98
N ILE A 40 -9.13 16.82 36.13
CA ILE A 40 -10.11 16.01 36.85
C ILE A 40 -10.15 16.40 38.34
N ILE A 41 -8.98 16.57 38.98
CA ILE A 41 -8.90 16.99 40.38
C ILE A 41 -9.51 18.40 40.55
N ALA A 42 -9.21 19.33 39.65
CA ALA A 42 -9.79 20.67 39.67
C ALA A 42 -11.32 20.63 39.54
N CYS A 43 -11.87 19.80 38.65
CA CYS A 43 -13.31 19.61 38.50
C CYS A 43 -13.96 19.07 39.79
N ILE A 44 -13.32 18.09 40.43
CA ILE A 44 -13.81 17.50 41.70
C ILE A 44 -13.77 18.55 42.82
N CYS A 45 -12.68 19.31 42.96
CA CYS A 45 -12.54 20.35 43.97
C CYS A 45 -13.57 21.49 43.79
N LEU A 46 -13.81 21.93 42.55
CA LEU A 46 -14.83 22.96 42.26
C LEU A 46 -16.24 22.46 42.55
N THR A 47 -16.51 21.18 42.24
CA THR A 47 -17.80 20.55 42.56
C THR A 47 -17.99 20.39 44.08
N TYR A 48 -16.94 20.00 44.81
CA TYR A 48 -16.96 19.91 46.26
C TYR A 48 -17.21 21.26 46.93
N LYS A 49 -16.50 22.32 46.48
CA LYS A 49 -16.72 23.70 46.96
C LYS A 49 -18.12 24.21 46.67
N TYR A 50 -18.70 23.84 45.53
CA TYR A 50 -20.10 24.16 45.22
C TYR A 50 -21.08 23.44 46.15
N ILE A 51 -20.83 22.18 46.52
CA ILE A 51 -21.66 21.43 47.47
C ILE A 51 -21.57 22.02 48.88
N GLU A 52 -20.39 22.45 49.31
CA GLU A 52 -20.16 23.03 50.64
C GLU A 52 -20.72 24.46 50.77
N ALA A 53 -20.69 25.26 49.69
CA ALA A 53 -21.19 26.64 49.68
C ALA A 53 -21.98 26.97 48.38
N PRO A 54 -23.20 26.44 48.22
CA PRO A 54 -23.98 26.54 46.98
C PRO A 54 -24.45 27.95 46.64
N LYS A 55 -24.43 28.88 47.61
CA LYS A 55 -24.85 30.29 47.41
C LYS A 55 -23.72 31.22 46.97
N GLN A 56 -22.46 30.76 46.97
CA GLN A 56 -21.29 31.58 46.63
C GLN A 56 -20.60 31.13 45.33
N HIS A 57 -20.91 29.94 44.82
CA HIS A 57 -20.20 29.34 43.69
C HIS A 57 -21.16 29.03 42.54
N VAL A 58 -20.68 29.22 41.31
CA VAL A 58 -21.44 29.00 40.06
C VAL A 58 -21.68 27.50 39.86
N SER A 59 -22.84 27.15 39.30
CA SER A 59 -23.21 25.75 39.14
C SER A 59 -22.23 25.00 38.20
N PRO A 60 -21.90 23.73 38.49
CA PRO A 60 -21.00 22.93 37.64
C PRO A 60 -21.46 22.80 36.18
N LYS A 61 -22.77 22.96 35.95
CA LYS A 61 -23.40 22.90 34.63
C LYS A 61 -23.19 24.19 33.83
N GLU A 62 -23.20 25.35 34.47
CA GLU A 62 -22.95 26.66 33.82
C GLU A 62 -21.48 26.88 33.49
N LEU A 63 -20.57 26.29 34.28
CA LEU A 63 -19.13 26.31 34.03
C LEU A 63 -18.67 25.30 32.95
N GLY A 64 -19.58 24.47 32.44
CA GLY A 64 -19.24 23.44 31.44
C GLY A 64 -18.32 22.33 31.98
N LEU A 65 -18.21 22.17 33.30
CA LEU A 65 -17.29 21.21 33.93
C LEU A 65 -17.53 19.77 33.47
N ASN A 66 -18.78 19.41 33.17
CA ASN A 66 -19.11 18.10 32.61
C ASN A 66 -18.42 17.84 31.25
N SER A 67 -18.34 18.86 30.39
CA SER A 67 -17.68 18.73 29.08
C SER A 67 -16.16 18.59 29.22
N ILE A 68 -15.56 19.35 30.14
CA ILE A 68 -14.12 19.31 30.43
C ILE A 68 -13.74 17.97 31.06
N PHE A 69 -14.58 17.46 31.97
CA PHE A 69 -14.39 16.16 32.61
C PHE A 69 -14.49 15.01 31.59
N LEU A 70 -15.53 15.02 30.74
CA LEU A 70 -15.68 14.03 29.67
C LEU A 70 -14.51 14.08 28.68
N PHE A 71 -14.10 15.29 28.27
CA PHE A 71 -12.96 15.46 27.38
C PHE A 71 -11.66 14.90 28.00
N SER A 72 -11.43 15.18 29.28
CA SER A 72 -10.23 14.70 30.00
C SER A 72 -10.20 13.18 30.12
N ILE A 73 -11.36 12.54 30.36
CA ILE A 73 -11.49 11.08 30.40
C ILE A 73 -11.27 10.47 29.02
N VAL A 74 -11.90 11.01 27.98
CA VAL A 74 -11.73 10.51 26.61
C VAL A 74 -10.27 10.64 26.17
N ALA A 75 -9.61 11.76 26.46
CA ALA A 75 -8.19 11.94 26.18
C ALA A 75 -7.30 10.91 26.89
N LEU A 76 -7.61 10.55 28.15
CA LEU A 76 -6.91 9.49 28.88
C LEU A 76 -7.07 8.13 28.22
N PHE A 77 -8.30 7.77 27.83
CA PHE A 77 -8.57 6.51 27.12
C PHE A 77 -7.85 6.45 25.78
N VAL A 78 -7.95 7.51 24.97
CA VAL A 78 -7.29 7.61 23.65
C VAL A 78 -5.78 7.40 23.77
N VAL A 79 -5.13 7.96 24.77
CA VAL A 79 -3.67 7.84 24.94
C VAL A 79 -3.23 6.45 25.42
N TRP A 80 -4.07 5.77 26.19
CA TRP A 80 -3.80 4.45 26.76
C TRP A 80 -4.22 3.28 25.87
N ILE A 81 -5.01 3.54 24.82
CA ILE A 81 -5.30 2.55 23.79
C ILE A 81 -3.98 2.02 23.20
N PRO A 82 -3.80 0.69 23.14
CA PRO A 82 -2.65 0.09 22.47
C PRO A 82 -2.84 0.17 20.95
N TRP A 83 -2.58 1.36 20.40
CA TRP A 83 -2.63 1.65 18.96
C TRP A 83 -1.73 0.74 18.13
N ASP A 84 -0.72 0.14 18.76
CA ASP A 84 0.17 -0.87 18.18
C ASP A 84 -0.47 -2.26 18.03
N LYS A 85 -1.49 -2.57 18.85
CA LYS A 85 -2.19 -3.87 18.83
C LYS A 85 -3.53 -3.81 18.11
N MET A 86 -4.14 -2.63 18.04
CA MET A 86 -5.21 -2.40 17.07
C MET A 86 -4.52 -2.37 15.71
N GLY A 87 -4.80 -3.34 14.83
CA GLY A 87 -4.20 -3.45 13.48
C GLY A 87 -4.50 -2.27 12.54
N ILE A 88 -4.85 -1.11 13.09
CA ILE A 88 -4.93 0.19 12.42
C ILE A 88 -3.50 0.56 12.04
N ARG A 89 -3.14 0.17 10.81
CA ARG A 89 -1.94 0.63 10.13
C ARG A 89 -2.12 2.12 9.83
N ILE A 90 -1.95 2.96 10.84
CA ILE A 90 -1.65 4.38 10.65
C ILE A 90 -0.20 4.39 10.17
N SER A 91 0.00 3.94 8.94
CA SER A 91 1.21 4.21 8.21
C SER A 91 1.38 5.73 8.23
N LYS A 92 2.63 6.17 8.17
CA LYS A 92 3.02 7.57 8.07
C LYS A 92 2.56 8.21 6.74
N ILE A 93 1.54 7.64 6.11
CA ILE A 93 0.89 8.07 4.89
C ILE A 93 -0.22 8.99 5.37
N GLY A 94 -0.01 10.31 5.29
CA GLY A 94 -1.11 11.24 5.44
C GLY A 94 -2.21 10.82 4.46
N GLY A 95 -3.49 10.85 4.88
CA GLY A 95 -4.62 10.39 4.05
C GLY A 95 -4.75 11.07 2.67
N ILE A 96 -3.91 12.07 2.41
CA ILE A 96 -3.78 12.82 1.17
C ILE A 96 -2.94 12.04 0.15
N GLU A 97 -1.78 11.48 0.54
CA GLU A 97 -0.90 10.70 -0.36
C GLU A 97 -1.46 9.31 -0.66
N PHE A 98 -2.16 8.68 0.30
CA PHE A 98 -2.88 7.43 0.01
C PHE A 98 -3.98 7.64 -1.03
N LYS A 99 -4.70 8.77 -0.93
CA LYS A 99 -5.72 9.12 -1.90
C LYS A 99 -5.09 9.42 -3.26
N GLU A 100 -3.95 10.10 -3.29
CA GLU A 100 -3.22 10.39 -4.52
C GLU A 100 -2.72 9.09 -5.19
N ILE A 101 -2.10 8.16 -4.46
CA ILE A 101 -1.67 6.86 -5.00
C ILE A 101 -2.87 6.02 -5.45
N VAL A 102 -3.95 5.97 -4.68
CA VAL A 102 -5.16 5.21 -5.08
C VAL A 102 -5.85 5.85 -6.26
N GLN A 103 -5.86 7.18 -6.34
CA GLN A 103 -6.45 7.91 -7.45
C GLN A 103 -5.59 7.81 -8.70
N GLU A 104 -4.27 7.79 -8.56
CA GLU A 104 -3.31 7.58 -9.64
C GLU A 104 -3.34 6.13 -10.12
N GLN A 105 -3.45 5.15 -9.23
CA GLN A 105 -3.72 3.76 -9.64
C GLN A 105 -5.10 3.60 -10.28
N ALA A 106 -6.13 4.30 -9.79
CA ALA A 106 -7.46 4.24 -10.40
C ALA A 106 -7.47 4.93 -11.77
N SER A 107 -6.74 6.04 -11.94
CA SER A 107 -6.63 6.72 -13.23
C SER A 107 -5.74 5.96 -14.19
N GLU A 108 -4.63 5.39 -13.73
CA GLU A 108 -3.77 4.53 -14.54
C GLU A 108 -4.55 3.28 -14.94
N HIS A 109 -5.30 2.64 -14.03
CA HIS A 109 -6.17 1.52 -14.39
C HIS A 109 -7.33 1.93 -15.30
N ALA A 110 -7.83 3.16 -15.23
CA ALA A 110 -8.88 3.65 -16.13
C ALA A 110 -8.33 3.99 -17.53
N GLU A 111 -7.15 4.59 -17.61
CA GLU A 111 -6.45 4.87 -18.87
C GLU A 111 -5.92 3.58 -19.50
N GLU A 112 -5.42 2.64 -18.69
CA GLU A 112 -5.11 1.26 -19.11
C GLU A 112 -6.36 0.52 -19.55
N LEU A 113 -7.50 0.66 -18.86
CA LEU A 113 -8.76 0.08 -19.30
C LEU A 113 -9.18 0.66 -20.65
N SER A 114 -9.11 1.98 -20.83
CA SER A 114 -9.39 2.63 -22.11
C SER A 114 -8.43 2.17 -23.21
N TYR A 115 -7.13 2.07 -22.91
CA TYR A 115 -6.14 1.56 -23.86
C TYR A 115 -6.34 0.08 -24.17
N LEU A 116 -6.71 -0.73 -23.17
CA LEU A 116 -7.04 -2.14 -23.34
C LEU A 116 -8.35 -2.29 -24.10
N GLU A 117 -9.33 -1.41 -23.91
CA GLU A 117 -10.61 -1.40 -24.63
C GLU A 117 -10.40 -1.02 -26.10
N ASP A 118 -9.58 0.01 -26.38
CA ASP A 118 -9.14 0.36 -27.73
C ASP A 118 -8.31 -0.75 -28.37
N ARG A 119 -7.46 -1.41 -27.57
CA ARG A 119 -6.64 -2.53 -28.03
C ARG A 119 -7.50 -3.75 -28.26
N ILE A 120 -8.51 -4.01 -27.43
CA ILE A 120 -9.52 -5.06 -27.58
C ILE A 120 -10.35 -4.76 -28.82
N GLU A 121 -10.76 -3.52 -29.09
CA GLU A 121 -11.47 -3.18 -30.33
C GLU A 121 -10.58 -3.43 -31.57
N SER A 122 -9.30 -3.05 -31.49
CA SER A 122 -8.33 -3.32 -32.57
C SER A 122 -7.97 -4.80 -32.70
N LEU A 123 -7.93 -5.53 -31.59
CA LEU A 123 -7.67 -6.96 -31.51
C LEU A 123 -8.89 -7.73 -31.96
N GLU A 124 -10.11 -7.38 -31.57
CA GLU A 124 -11.39 -7.94 -32.04
C GLU A 124 -11.55 -7.75 -33.55
N ALA A 125 -11.13 -6.59 -34.08
CA ALA A 125 -11.05 -6.35 -35.52
C ALA A 125 -10.01 -7.25 -36.22
N TYR A 126 -8.94 -7.64 -35.53
CA TYR A 126 -7.90 -8.56 -36.02
C TYR A 126 -8.24 -10.06 -35.77
N ILE A 127 -8.92 -10.36 -34.68
CA ILE A 127 -9.38 -11.65 -34.14
C ILE A 127 -10.54 -12.16 -34.98
N ARG A 128 -11.43 -11.28 -35.46
CA ARG A 128 -12.39 -11.61 -36.52
C ARG A 128 -11.73 -12.26 -37.76
N LYS A 129 -10.40 -12.18 -37.90
CA LYS A 129 -9.63 -12.87 -38.95
C LYS A 129 -8.79 -14.07 -38.49
N ASP A 130 -8.46 -14.30 -37.22
CA ASP A 130 -7.35 -15.22 -36.86
C ASP A 130 -7.45 -15.97 -35.49
N ASP A 131 -8.62 -16.01 -34.84
CA ASP A 131 -8.77 -16.35 -33.41
C ASP A 131 -8.45 -17.80 -32.95
N GLY A 132 -8.12 -18.72 -33.86
CA GLY A 132 -7.87 -20.12 -33.47
C GLY A 132 -6.44 -20.42 -33.02
N ILE A 133 -5.45 -19.68 -33.53
CA ILE A 133 -4.05 -20.10 -33.50
C ILE A 133 -3.29 -19.46 -32.32
N THR A 134 -3.61 -18.21 -31.99
CA THR A 134 -2.93 -17.45 -30.93
C THR A 134 -3.29 -17.96 -29.54
N GLU A 135 -4.58 -18.16 -29.23
CA GLU A 135 -5.02 -18.69 -27.92
C GLU A 135 -4.47 -20.10 -27.66
N LEU A 136 -4.41 -20.93 -28.71
CA LEU A 136 -3.83 -22.27 -28.63
C LEU A 136 -2.33 -22.20 -28.31
N THR A 137 -1.60 -21.29 -28.97
CA THR A 137 -0.15 -21.10 -28.78
C THR A 137 0.16 -20.61 -27.36
N GLU A 138 -0.60 -19.66 -26.84
CA GLU A 138 -0.44 -19.14 -25.48
C GLU A 138 -0.69 -20.23 -24.42
N ARG A 139 -1.69 -21.10 -24.60
CA ARG A 139 -1.93 -22.23 -23.68
C ARG A 139 -0.77 -23.21 -23.61
N PHE A 140 -0.08 -23.46 -24.73
CA PHE A 140 1.11 -24.33 -24.74
C PHE A 140 2.35 -23.65 -24.16
N GLN A 141 2.46 -22.32 -24.29
CA GLN A 141 3.60 -21.55 -23.85
C GLN A 141 3.53 -21.12 -22.38
N GLU A 142 2.33 -21.04 -21.78
CA GLU A 142 2.13 -20.56 -20.41
C GLU A 142 2.89 -21.37 -19.36
N PRO A 143 2.89 -22.71 -19.39
CA PRO A 143 3.65 -23.50 -18.41
C PRO A 143 5.16 -23.24 -18.48
N LEU A 144 5.69 -23.04 -19.69
CA LEU A 144 7.12 -22.76 -19.91
C LEU A 144 7.49 -21.37 -19.40
N LEU A 145 6.67 -20.37 -19.72
CA LEU A 145 6.87 -19.01 -19.23
C LEU A 145 6.79 -18.97 -17.70
N ARG A 146 5.80 -19.64 -17.11
CA ARG A 146 5.63 -19.73 -15.66
C ARG A 146 6.87 -20.30 -14.98
N GLU A 147 7.44 -21.39 -15.50
CA GLU A 147 8.66 -21.98 -14.96
C GLU A 147 9.85 -21.00 -15.03
N GLN A 148 10.00 -20.29 -16.16
CA GLN A 148 11.05 -19.29 -16.34
C GLN A 148 10.89 -18.11 -15.37
N LEU A 149 9.66 -17.61 -15.18
CA LEU A 149 9.35 -16.53 -14.24
C LEU A 149 9.65 -16.93 -12.80
N ILE A 150 9.29 -18.16 -12.39
CA ILE A 150 9.64 -18.67 -11.06
C ILE A 150 11.16 -18.71 -10.88
N LYS A 151 11.89 -19.30 -11.83
CA LYS A 151 13.36 -19.37 -11.79
C LYS A 151 13.99 -17.97 -11.71
N PHE A 152 13.49 -17.03 -12.49
CA PHE A 152 13.96 -15.66 -12.52
C PHE A 152 13.72 -14.95 -11.19
N LEU A 153 12.48 -14.94 -10.70
CA LEU A 153 12.10 -14.26 -9.46
C LEU A 153 12.69 -14.93 -8.22
N THR A 154 13.01 -16.22 -8.29
CA THR A 154 13.75 -16.93 -7.23
C THR A 154 15.22 -16.54 -7.23
N LYS A 155 15.87 -16.50 -8.40
CA LYS A 155 17.29 -16.10 -8.51
C LYS A 155 17.52 -14.65 -8.08
N TYR A 156 16.59 -13.78 -8.42
CA TYR A 156 16.63 -12.34 -8.11
C TYR A 156 15.66 -11.95 -7.00
N ASN A 157 15.45 -12.85 -6.03
CA ASN A 157 14.48 -12.69 -4.95
C ASN A 157 14.70 -11.50 -4.00
N LYS A 158 15.81 -10.76 -4.13
CA LYS A 158 16.09 -9.55 -3.35
C LYS A 158 15.29 -8.35 -3.85
N TRP A 159 14.82 -8.38 -5.09
CA TRP A 159 14.13 -7.28 -5.75
C TRP A 159 12.74 -7.73 -6.21
N ALA A 160 11.83 -6.77 -6.34
CA ALA A 160 10.57 -6.95 -7.02
C ALA A 160 10.65 -6.33 -8.43
N PHE A 161 9.96 -6.93 -9.40
CA PHE A 161 10.07 -6.54 -10.81
C PHE A 161 8.71 -6.29 -11.45
N SER A 162 8.60 -5.25 -12.28
CA SER A 162 7.45 -5.07 -13.17
C SER A 162 7.54 -6.00 -14.39
N PRO A 163 6.42 -6.32 -15.08
CA PRO A 163 6.44 -7.16 -16.27
C PRO A 163 7.35 -6.59 -17.38
N SER A 164 7.35 -5.27 -17.56
CA SER A 164 8.22 -4.58 -18.51
C SER A 164 9.69 -4.78 -18.16
N ARG A 165 10.04 -4.73 -16.87
CA ARG A 165 11.42 -4.93 -16.41
C ARG A 165 11.86 -6.39 -16.55
N ILE A 166 10.97 -7.35 -16.26
CA ILE A 166 11.23 -8.77 -16.49
C ILE A 166 11.58 -9.01 -17.97
N LYS A 167 10.82 -8.42 -18.90
CA LYS A 167 11.13 -8.53 -20.33
C LYS A 167 12.42 -7.83 -20.72
N ALA A 168 12.59 -6.56 -20.37
CA ALA A 168 13.72 -5.75 -20.84
C ALA A 168 15.05 -6.09 -20.15
N TRP A 169 15.04 -6.17 -18.82
CA TRP A 169 16.25 -6.44 -18.03
C TRP A 169 16.46 -7.94 -17.82
N GLY A 170 15.39 -8.69 -17.59
CA GLY A 170 15.47 -10.14 -17.36
C GLY A 170 15.99 -10.90 -18.58
N SER A 171 15.60 -10.50 -19.80
CA SER A 171 16.12 -11.11 -21.04
C SER A 171 17.63 -10.92 -21.26
N GLN A 172 18.23 -9.93 -20.60
CA GLN A 172 19.67 -9.69 -20.68
C GLN A 172 20.46 -10.53 -19.67
N GLN A 173 19.77 -11.20 -18.74
CA GLN A 173 20.40 -12.04 -17.73
C GLN A 173 20.74 -13.43 -18.28
N GLN A 174 21.89 -13.97 -17.88
CA GLN A 174 22.33 -15.30 -18.29
C GLN A 174 21.30 -16.37 -17.87
N GLY A 175 20.79 -17.10 -18.86
CA GLY A 175 19.78 -18.16 -18.69
C GLY A 175 18.32 -17.69 -18.80
N PHE A 176 18.08 -16.42 -19.16
CA PHE A 176 16.74 -15.85 -19.25
C PHE A 176 16.45 -15.09 -20.57
N SER A 177 17.29 -15.28 -21.60
CA SER A 177 17.14 -14.65 -22.92
C SER A 177 15.75 -14.81 -23.53
N ASP A 178 15.13 -15.95 -23.27
CA ASP A 178 13.83 -16.35 -23.81
C ASP A 178 12.70 -15.45 -23.29
N LEU A 179 12.88 -14.74 -22.17
CA LEU A 179 11.92 -13.76 -21.67
C LEU A 179 11.63 -12.63 -22.67
N SER A 180 12.55 -12.36 -23.61
CA SER A 180 12.34 -11.38 -24.69
C SER A 180 11.32 -11.84 -25.73
N SER A 181 11.15 -13.15 -25.90
CA SER A 181 10.28 -13.76 -26.92
C SER A 181 8.79 -13.72 -26.54
N TYR A 182 8.49 -13.53 -25.25
CA TYR A 182 7.12 -13.45 -24.77
C TYR A 182 6.59 -12.03 -24.89
N GLU A 183 5.32 -11.93 -25.27
CA GLU A 183 4.62 -10.66 -25.33
C GLU A 183 4.38 -10.09 -23.93
N HIS A 184 4.46 -8.76 -23.82
CA HIS A 184 4.32 -8.08 -22.53
C HIS A 184 2.97 -8.38 -21.83
N PRO A 185 1.82 -8.39 -22.51
CA PRO A 185 0.54 -8.79 -21.92
C PRO A 185 0.55 -10.22 -21.39
N PHE A 186 1.22 -11.14 -22.10
CA PHE A 186 1.29 -12.55 -21.73
C PHE A 186 2.13 -12.78 -20.46
N ILE A 187 3.23 -12.03 -20.29
CA ILE A 187 3.99 -12.00 -19.05
C ILE A 187 3.12 -11.46 -17.90
N ARG A 188 2.40 -10.36 -18.11
CA ARG A 188 1.52 -9.75 -17.10
C ARG A 188 0.40 -10.70 -16.65
N SER A 189 -0.33 -11.30 -17.59
CA SER A 189 -1.44 -12.22 -17.27
C SER A 189 -0.95 -13.47 -16.53
N THR A 190 0.20 -14.02 -16.93
CA THR A 190 0.83 -15.16 -16.25
C THR A 190 1.22 -14.81 -14.82
N LEU A 191 1.86 -13.65 -14.59
CA LEU A 191 2.21 -13.17 -13.25
C LEU A 191 0.97 -12.96 -12.37
N GLN A 192 -0.09 -12.36 -12.89
CA GLN A 192 -1.36 -12.16 -12.15
C GLN A 192 -2.00 -13.50 -11.75
N LYS A 193 -1.99 -14.48 -12.65
CA LYS A 193 -2.45 -15.85 -12.35
C LYS A 193 -1.62 -16.46 -11.22
N MET A 194 -0.30 -16.35 -11.29
CA MET A 194 0.61 -16.84 -10.24
C MET A 194 0.40 -16.15 -8.87
N VAL A 195 0.00 -14.88 -8.86
CA VAL A 195 -0.41 -14.17 -7.62
C VAL A 195 -1.70 -14.78 -7.06
N SER A 196 -2.70 -15.05 -7.91
CA SER A 196 -3.95 -15.68 -7.47
C SER A 196 -3.74 -17.08 -6.87
N GLU A 197 -2.72 -17.78 -7.35
CA GLU A 197 -2.28 -19.09 -6.88
C GLU A 197 -1.33 -19.01 -5.66
N ARG A 198 -1.08 -17.80 -5.13
CA ARG A 198 -0.18 -17.52 -3.99
C ARG A 198 1.28 -17.92 -4.20
N LEU A 199 1.73 -18.03 -5.44
CA LEU A 199 3.14 -18.27 -5.77
C LEU A 199 3.97 -17.00 -5.72
N LEU A 200 3.33 -15.86 -6.00
CA LEU A 200 3.96 -14.55 -6.02
C LEU A 200 3.24 -13.59 -5.07
N GLU A 201 3.97 -12.59 -4.62
CA GLU A 201 3.43 -11.43 -3.93
C GLU A 201 3.60 -10.17 -4.78
N THR A 202 2.68 -9.22 -4.60
CA THR A 202 2.76 -7.90 -5.23
C THR A 202 3.37 -6.87 -4.28
N ARG A 203 4.06 -5.88 -4.86
CA ARG A 203 4.54 -4.66 -4.22
C ARG A 203 4.22 -3.48 -5.13
N ILE A 204 4.27 -2.28 -4.57
CA ILE A 204 4.04 -1.03 -5.31
C ILE A 204 5.38 -0.30 -5.37
N SER A 205 5.77 0.15 -6.55
CA SER A 205 6.96 0.98 -6.70
C SER A 205 6.67 2.44 -6.33
N LYS A 206 7.72 3.23 -6.11
CA LYS A 206 7.57 4.69 -5.89
C LYS A 206 6.84 5.41 -7.03
N LYS A 207 6.80 4.83 -8.23
CA LYS A 207 6.13 5.37 -9.42
C LYS A 207 4.71 4.82 -9.58
N GLY A 208 4.18 4.04 -8.63
CA GLY A 208 2.83 3.44 -8.70
C GLY A 208 2.77 2.07 -9.38
N ASN A 209 3.87 1.62 -10.02
CA ASN A 209 3.90 0.37 -10.77
C ASN A 209 3.69 -0.86 -9.87
N THR A 210 2.95 -1.85 -10.39
CA THR A 210 2.86 -3.17 -9.75
C THR A 210 4.15 -3.96 -9.98
N LEU A 211 4.81 -4.32 -8.88
CA LEU A 211 6.01 -5.15 -8.86
C LEU A 211 5.68 -6.55 -8.34
N TYR A 212 6.36 -7.57 -8.86
CA TYR A 212 6.15 -8.97 -8.53
C TYR A 212 7.41 -9.56 -7.89
N ARG A 213 7.23 -10.38 -6.86
CA ARG A 213 8.29 -11.10 -6.15
C ARG A 213 7.84 -12.50 -5.79
N ILE A 214 8.78 -13.44 -5.65
CA ILE A 214 8.48 -14.79 -5.16
C ILE A 214 7.88 -14.71 -3.75
N ALA A 215 6.78 -15.42 -3.51
CA ALA A 215 6.25 -15.59 -2.16
C ALA A 215 7.23 -16.48 -1.40
N VAL A 216 7.82 -15.95 -0.32
CA VAL A 216 8.71 -16.74 0.53
C VAL A 216 7.82 -17.56 1.47
N SER A 217 7.80 -18.88 1.29
CA SER A 217 7.19 -19.82 2.22
C SER A 217 8.00 -19.94 3.51
#